data_AF-A0AA92LRL1-F1
#
_entry.id   AF-A0AA92LRL1-F1
#
_cell.length_a   1.000
_cell.length_b   1.000
_cell.length_c   1.000
_cell.angle_alpha   90.00
_cell.angle_beta   90.00
_cell.angle_gamma   90.00
#
_symmetry.space_group_name_H-M   'P 1'
#
loop_
_entity.id
_entity.type
_entity.pdbx_description
1 polymer ?
#
loop_
_entity_poly.entity_id
_entity_poly.type
_entity_poly.pdbx_seq_one_letter_code
_entity_poly.pdbx_strand_id
1 'polypeptide(L)' 'MSKDLSAYGVPQVKRPKVKATKQLDLSGMQGRQIVRSEAKLALRTHRKTFTKLADM' A
#
# COMPACT_ATOMS: atom_id res chain seq x y z
N MET A 1 2.65 -25.31 5.95
CA MET A 1 2.02 -26.58 5.55
C MET A 1 0.51 -26.38 5.57
N SER A 2 -0.13 -26.31 4.41
CA SER A 2 -1.59 -26.18 4.27
C SER A 2 -2.25 -27.45 4.81
N LYS A 3 -3.07 -27.33 5.86
CA LYS A 3 -3.89 -28.43 6.38
C LYS A 3 -4.81 -28.97 5.28
N ASP A 4 -4.84 -30.28 5.12
CA ASP A 4 -5.71 -30.97 4.17
C ASP A 4 -7.18 -30.69 4.51
N LEU A 5 -7.83 -29.87 3.68
CA LEU A 5 -9.24 -29.49 3.82
C LEU A 5 -10.21 -30.67 3.61
N SER A 6 -9.69 -31.83 3.18
CA SER A 6 -10.43 -33.08 3.01
C SER A 6 -10.99 -33.63 4.32
N ALA A 7 -10.32 -33.37 5.45
CA ALA A 7 -10.79 -33.80 6.77
C ALA A 7 -12.13 -33.14 7.19
N TYR A 8 -12.51 -32.04 6.55
CA TYR A 8 -13.72 -31.29 6.85
C TYR A 8 -14.82 -31.46 5.80
N GLY A 9 -14.71 -32.46 4.90
CA GLY A 9 -15.71 -32.72 3.85
C GLY A 9 -15.79 -31.65 2.77
N VAL A 10 -14.80 -30.75 2.69
CA VAL A 10 -14.78 -29.66 1.70
C VAL A 10 -13.96 -30.10 0.49
N PRO A 11 -14.56 -30.17 -0.72
CA PRO A 11 -13.81 -30.53 -1.93
C PRO A 11 -12.78 -29.44 -2.27
N GLN A 12 -11.51 -29.84 -2.43
CA GLN A 12 -10.47 -28.94 -2.91
C GLN A 12 -10.67 -28.65 -4.40
N VAL A 13 -11.19 -27.46 -4.70
CA VAL A 13 -11.29 -26.97 -6.08
C VAL A 13 -9.95 -26.33 -6.47
N LYS A 14 -9.41 -26.75 -7.62
CA LYS A 14 -8.18 -26.16 -8.19
C LYS A 14 -8.47 -24.73 -8.66
N ARG A 15 -8.16 -23.74 -7.81
CA ARG A 15 -8.31 -22.31 -8.14
C ARG A 15 -7.13 -21.84 -8.99
N PRO A 16 -7.35 -20.97 -9.99
CA PRO A 16 -6.26 -20.31 -10.70
C PRO A 16 -5.43 -19.48 -9.70
N LYS A 17 -4.10 -19.55 -9.83
CA LYS A 17 -3.18 -18.74 -9.02
C LYS A 17 -3.23 -17.30 -9.52
N VAL A 18 -4.08 -16.47 -8.90
CA VAL A 18 -4.11 -15.03 -9.17
C VAL A 18 -2.85 -14.41 -8.56
N LYS A 19 -1.96 -13.90 -9.42
CA LYS A 19 -0.80 -13.13 -8.96
C LYS A 19 -1.29 -11.76 -8.50
N ALA A 20 -0.97 -11.37 -7.27
CA ALA A 20 -1.24 -10.01 -6.83
C ALA A 20 -0.39 -9.04 -7.65
N THR A 21 -1.02 -8.21 -8.47
CA THR A 21 -0.38 -7.05 -9.09
C THR A 21 -0.24 -5.97 -8.02
N LYS A 22 0.97 -5.77 -7.51
CA LYS A 22 1.28 -4.65 -6.60
C LYS A 22 1.44 -3.37 -7.41
N GLN A 23 0.36 -2.90 -8.05
CA GLN A 23 0.37 -1.62 -8.74
C GLN A 23 -0.34 -0.60 -7.85
N LEU A 24 0.44 0.29 -7.23
CA LEU A 24 -0.10 1.41 -6.48
C LEU A 24 -0.38 2.55 -7.46
N ASP A 25 -1.65 2.72 -7.82
CA ASP A 25 -2.09 3.87 -8.62
C ASP A 25 -2.49 5.04 -7.71
N LEU A 26 -1.72 6.12 -7.79
CA LEU A 26 -1.93 7.33 -6.98
C LEU A 26 -2.77 8.41 -7.69
N SER A 27 -3.24 8.16 -8.91
CA SER A 27 -3.99 9.14 -9.71
C SER A 27 -5.40 9.43 -9.18
N GLY A 28 -6.02 8.43 -8.54
CA GLY A 28 -7.35 8.50 -7.96
C GLY A 28 -7.45 9.38 -6.70
N MET A 29 -8.66 9.66 -6.24
CA MET A 29 -8.88 10.53 -5.06
C MET A 29 -8.19 10.00 -3.80
N GLN A 30 -8.22 8.69 -3.60
CA GLN A 30 -7.54 8.02 -2.47
C GLN A 30 -6.02 8.18 -2.57
N GLY A 31 -5.46 8.03 -3.77
CA GLY A 31 -4.04 8.27 -4.04
C GLY A 31 -3.63 9.71 -3.72
N ARG A 32 -4.43 10.70 -4.13
CA ARG A 32 -4.21 12.11 -3.79
C ARG A 32 -4.27 12.36 -2.29
N GLN A 33 -5.15 11.67 -1.57
CA GLN A 33 -5.23 11.79 -0.11
C GLN A 33 -3.96 11.25 0.56
N ILE A 34 -3.46 10.10 0.11
CA ILE A 34 -2.20 9.51 0.60
C ILE A 34 -1.03 10.48 0.37
N VAL A 35 -0.89 10.99 -0.85
CA VAL A 35 0.18 11.96 -1.17
C VAL A 35 0.08 13.19 -0.27
N ARG A 36 -1.13 13.72 -0.05
CA ARG A 36 -1.35 14.87 0.83
C ARG A 36 -1.01 14.59 2.29
N SER A 37 -1.38 13.42 2.83
CA SER A 37 -1.09 13.09 4.23
C SER A 37 0.41 12.90 4.45
N GLU A 38 1.09 12.19 3.54
CA GLU A 38 2.53 11.95 3.62
C GLU A 38 3.32 13.25 3.45
N ALA A 39 2.97 14.09 2.48
CA ALA A 39 3.62 15.38 2.29
C ALA A 39 3.48 16.28 3.52
N LYS A 40 2.29 16.33 4.13
CA LYS A 40 2.08 17.08 5.37
C LYS A 40 2.92 16.53 6.53
N LEU A 41 3.03 15.21 6.64
CA LEU A 41 3.85 14.60 7.67
C LEU A 41 5.33 14.97 7.48
N ALA A 42 5.85 14.81 6.27
CA ALA A 42 7.24 15.15 5.95
C ALA A 42 7.57 16.61 6.27
N LEU A 43 6.69 17.56 5.91
CA LEU A 43 6.86 18.99 6.22
C LEU A 43 6.93 19.27 7.72
N ARG A 44 6.10 18.58 8.52
CA ARG A 44 6.09 18.72 9.98
C ARG A 44 7.36 18.15 10.59
N THR A 45 7.79 16.97 10.14
CA THR A 45 8.97 16.28 10.67
C THR A 45 10.26 17.02 10.33
N HIS A 46 10.38 17.58 9.11
CA HIS A 46 11.63 18.14 8.60
C HIS A 46 11.56 19.66 8.35
N ARG A 47 10.92 20.40 9.26
CA ARG A 47 10.73 21.86 9.10
C ARG A 47 12.02 22.63 8.79
N LYS A 48 13.11 22.37 9.53
CA LYS A 48 14.40 23.07 9.34
C LYS A 48 15.05 22.78 7.99
N THR A 49 14.88 21.56 7.48
CA THR A 49 15.42 21.16 6.18
C THR A 49 14.67 21.87 5.06
N PHE A 50 13.33 21.91 5.15
CA PHE A 50 12.52 22.61 4.17
C PHE A 50 12.68 24.13 4.23
N THR A 51 12.87 24.75 5.40
CA THR A 51 13.21 26.18 5.46
C THR A 51 14.54 26.46 4.79
N LYS A 52 15.58 25.66 5.07
CA LYS A 52 16.89 25.82 4.43
C LYS A 52 16.83 25.64 2.91
N LEU A 53 16.03 24.71 2.41
CA LEU A 53 15.82 24.52 0.97
C LEU A 53 15.03 25.66 0.32
N ALA A 54 14.13 26.32 1.06
CA ALA A 54 13.40 27.47 0.56
C ALA A 54 14.25 28.74 0.47
N ASP A 55 15.28 28.84 1.32
CA ASP A 55 16.22 29.96 1.38
C ASP A 55 17.45 29.77 0.45
N MET A 56 17.55 28.65 -0.27
CA MET A 56 18.59 28.35 -1.27
C MET A 56 18.21 28.84 -2.67
#